data_AF-A0A022FNB9-F1
#
_entry.id   AF-A0A022FNB9-F1
#
_cell.length_a   1.000
_cell.length_b   1.000
_cell.length_c   1.000
_cell.angle_alpha   90.00
_cell.angle_beta   90.00
_cell.angle_gamma   90.00
#
_symmetry.space_group_name_H-M   'P 1'
#
loop_
_entity.id
_entity.type
_entity.pdbx_description
1 polymer ?
#
loop_
_entity_poly.entity_id
_entity_poly.type
_entity_poly.pdbx_seq_one_letter_code
_entity_poly.pdbx_strand_id
1 'polypeptide(L)' 'MIAAGKNSRSIATELGISVLTVRKHRSNLLAKTGTRNAAQLASYAVEHGFRRARSLVRLAPAT' A
#
# COMPACT_ATOMS: atom_id res chain seq x y z
N MET A 1 2.62 -0.99 -4.09
CA MET A 1 1.46 -0.53 -3.28
C MET A 1 1.51 0.97 -2.99
N ILE A 2 0.36 1.59 -2.68
CA ILE A 2 0.18 3.04 -2.50
C ILE A 2 1.09 3.62 -1.42
N ALA A 3 1.17 2.98 -0.25
CA ALA A 3 2.02 3.38 0.86
C ALA A 3 3.52 3.29 0.56
N ALA A 4 3.91 2.54 -0.47
CA ALA A 4 5.29 2.45 -0.95
C ALA A 4 5.58 3.46 -2.09
N GLY A 5 4.72 4.46 -2.30
CA GLY A 5 4.89 5.48 -3.34
C GLY A 5 4.68 5.00 -4.79
N LYS A 6 4.23 3.75 -5.01
CA LYS A 6 4.05 3.22 -6.37
C LYS A 6 2.90 3.93 -7.09
N ASN A 7 3.12 4.27 -8.36
CA ASN A 7 2.06 4.78 -9.24
C ASN A 7 1.07 3.67 -9.62
N SER A 8 -0.11 4.05 -10.12
CA SER A 8 -1.19 3.08 -10.43
C SER A 8 -0.82 2.07 -11.51
N ARG A 9 0.09 2.42 -12.44
CA ARG A 9 0.57 1.52 -13.49
C ARG A 9 1.46 0.42 -12.92
N SER A 10 2.43 0.78 -12.08
CA SER A 10 3.31 -0.18 -11.40
C SER A 10 2.51 -1.14 -10.50
N ILE A 11 1.50 -0.63 -9.78
CA ILE A 11 0.61 -1.46 -8.96
C ILE A 11 -0.20 -2.43 -9.84
N ALA A 12 -0.72 -1.96 -10.97
CA ALA A 12 -1.47 -2.77 -11.91
C ALA A 12 -0.62 -3.93 -12.46
N THR A 13 0.61 -3.64 -12.87
CA THR A 13 1.57 -4.66 -13.34
C THR A 13 1.90 -5.69 -12.26
N GLU A 14 2.16 -5.24 -11.03
CA GLU A 14 2.51 -6.12 -9.90
C GLU A 14 1.34 -7.02 -9.49
N LEU A 15 0.10 -6.55 -9.62
CA LEU A 15 -1.11 -7.29 -9.22
C LEU A 15 -1.79 -8.04 -10.38
N GLY A 16 -1.33 -7.85 -11.63
CA GLY A 16 -1.95 -8.47 -12.82
C GLY A 16 -3.37 -7.97 -13.11
N ILE A 17 -3.73 -6.74 -12.70
CA ILE A 17 -5.07 -6.16 -12.89
C ILE A 17 -5.01 -4.88 -13.72
N SER A 18 -6.17 -4.40 -14.20
CA SER A 18 -6.21 -3.16 -14.98
C SER A 18 -5.85 -1.92 -14.14
N VAL A 19 -5.23 -0.91 -14.78
CA VAL A 19 -4.94 0.39 -14.14
C VAL A 19 -6.24 1.08 -13.67
N LEU A 20 -7.34 0.91 -14.39
CA LEU A 20 -8.65 1.45 -14.01
C LEU A 20 -9.15 0.82 -12.71
N THR A 21 -8.96 -0.49 -12.56
CA THR A 21 -9.28 -1.23 -11.33
C THR A 21 -8.48 -0.70 -10.14
N VAL A 22 -7.17 -0.47 -10.31
CA VAL A 22 -6.33 0.17 -9.28
C VAL A 22 -6.83 1.56 -8.90
N ARG A 23 -7.20 2.40 -9.89
CA ARG A 23 -7.76 3.73 -9.64
C ARG A 23 -9.06 3.66 -8.85
N LYS A 24 -9.96 2.74 -9.21
CA LYS A 24 -11.23 2.51 -8.49
C LYS A 24 -10.98 2.08 -7.05
N HIS A 25 -10.08 1.13 -6.81
CA HIS A 25 -9.70 0.73 -5.46
C HIS A 25 -9.11 1.89 -4.64
N ARG A 26 -8.26 2.72 -5.23
CA ARG A 26 -7.73 3.94 -4.58
C ARG A 26 -8.86 4.88 -4.18
N SER A 27 -9.78 5.19 -5.09
CA SER A 27 -10.90 6.09 -4.80
C SER A 27 -11.80 5.54 -3.70
N ASN A 28 -12.08 4.23 -3.72
CA ASN A 28 -12.87 3.59 -2.67
C ASN A 28 -12.17 3.61 -1.32
N LEU A 29 -10.86 3.40 -1.28
CA LEU A 29 -10.06 3.50 -0.05
C LEU A 29 -10.10 4.92 0.51
N LEU A 30 -9.85 5.94 -0.33
CA LEU A 30 -9.92 7.35 0.08
C LEU A 30 -11.29 7.71 0.66
N ALA A 31 -12.38 7.29 0.00
CA ALA A 31 -13.73 7.53 0.47
C ALA A 31 -14.01 6.83 1.81
N LYS A 32 -13.60 5.56 1.96
CA LYS A 32 -13.82 4.78 3.18
C LYS A 32 -13.00 5.24 4.37
N THR A 33 -11.82 5.80 4.15
CA THR A 33 -10.94 6.31 5.22
C THR A 33 -11.08 7.81 5.45
N GLY A 34 -11.91 8.51 4.66
CA GLY A 34 -12.06 9.97 4.74
C GLY A 34 -10.80 10.76 4.35
N THR A 35 -9.86 10.13 3.64
CA THR A 35 -8.58 10.76 3.27
C THR A 35 -8.65 11.39 1.89
N ARG A 36 -7.92 12.50 1.66
CA ARG A 36 -8.01 13.26 0.41
C ARG A 36 -7.00 12.82 -0.65
N ASN A 37 -5.92 12.15 -0.26
CA ASN A 37 -4.87 11.73 -1.18
C ASN A 37 -4.08 10.52 -0.66
N ALA A 38 -3.20 10.01 -1.51
CA ALA A 38 -2.39 8.83 -1.21
C ALA A 38 -1.43 9.00 -0.02
N ALA A 39 -0.93 10.21 0.22
CA ALA A 39 -0.04 10.48 1.36
C ALA A 39 -0.83 10.42 2.67
N GLN A 40 -1.99 11.07 2.73
CA GLN A 40 -2.89 10.97 3.89
C GLN A 40 -3.36 9.53 4.11
N LEU A 41 -3.66 8.79 3.04
CA LEU A 41 -4.00 7.38 3.15
C LEU A 41 -2.84 6.53 3.71
N ALA A 42 -1.59 6.86 3.37
CA ALA A 42 -0.42 6.20 3.92
C ALA A 42 -0.23 6.53 5.41
N SER A 43 -0.42 7.79 5.82
CA SER A 43 -0.40 8.19 7.23
C SER A 43 -1.50 7.49 8.03
N TYR A 44 -2.74 7.48 7.50
CA TYR A 44 -3.87 6.76 8.09
C TYR A 44 -3.53 5.28 8.31
N ALA A 45 -2.91 4.64 7.32
CA ALA A 45 -2.51 3.23 7.41
C ALA A 45 -1.50 2.99 8.54
N VAL A 46 -0.56 3.90 8.77
CA VAL A 46 0.42 3.80 9.86
C VAL A 46 -0.26 4.01 11.22
N GLU A 47 -1.10 5.03 11.36
CA GLU A 47 -1.83 5.35 12.59
C GLU A 47 -2.75 4.19 13.03
N HIS A 48 -3.38 3.51 12.07
CA HIS A 48 -4.32 2.42 12.35
C HIS A 48 -3.66 1.02 12.34
N GLY A 49 -2.32 0.95 12.27
CA GLY A 49 -1.60 -0.33 12.38
C GLY A 49 -1.59 -1.20 11.12
N PHE A 50 -2.02 -0.69 9.97
CA PHE A 50 -1.93 -1.35 8.65
C PHE A 50 -0.50 -1.30 8.07
N ARG A 51 0.49 -1.64 8.90
CA ARG A 51 1.90 -1.75 8.50
C ARG A 51 2.20 -3.19 8.13
N ARG A 52 3.10 -3.37 7.15
CA ARG A 52 3.63 -4.70 6.84
C ARG A 52 4.30 -5.27 8.09
N ALA A 53 3.96 -6.50 8.47
CA ALA A 53 4.66 -7.19 9.55
C ALA A 53 6.15 -7.26 9.18
N ARG A 54 7.02 -6.80 10.09
CA ARG A 54 8.46 -6.89 9.91
C ARG A 54 8.80 -8.39 9.97
N SER A 55 9.04 -9.01 8.81
CA SER A 55 9.53 -10.38 8.76
C SER A 55 10.89 -10.39 9.46
N LEU A 56 10.94 -10.96 10.67
CA LEU A 56 12.18 -11.30 11.34
C LEU A 56 12.83 -12.44 10.55
N VAL A 57 13.47 -12.12 9.42
CA VAL A 57 14.49 -13.00 8.87
C VAL A 57 15.62 -12.99 9.89
N ARG A 58 15.61 -14.06 10.68
CA ARG A 58 16.60 -14.48 11.65
C ARG A 58 17.99 -14.29 11.05
N LEU A 59 18.79 -13.41 11.67
CA LEU A 59 20.24 -13.49 11.59
C LEU A 59 20.63 -14.83 12.22
N ALA A 60 20.77 -15.86 11.40
CA ALA A 60 21.57 -17.01 11.79
C ALA A 60 23.04 -16.56 11.72
N PRO A 61 23.85 -16.73 12.79
CA PRO A 61 25.27 -16.43 12.72
C PRO A 61 25.90 -17.38 11.70
N ALA A 62 26.61 -16.81 10.72
CA ALA A 62 27.51 -17.57 9.86
C ALA A 62 28.55 -18.25 10.77
N THR A 63 28.57 -19.58 10.70
CA THR A 63 29.59 -20.42 11.34
C THR A 63 30.89 -20.34 10.57
#